data_AF-A0A2S2PWP4-F1
#
_entry.id   AF-A0A2S2PWP4-F1
#
_cell.length_a   1.000
_cell.length_b   1.000
_cell.length_c   1.000
_cell.angle_alpha   90.00
_cell.angle_beta   90.00
_cell.angle_gamma   90.00
#
_symmetry.space_group_name_H-M   'P 1'
#
loop_
_entity.id
_entity.type
_entity.pdbx_description
1 polymer ?
#
loop_
_entity_poly.entity_id
_entity_poly.type
_entity_poly.pdbx_seq_one_letter_code
_entity_poly.pdbx_strand_id
1 'polypeptide(L)'
;EAHLASRNAEILLKASQYIMNKHCLGSRISSIQCAHELSKIKLDNTSMGKTCLSQYYNETICEGINLNYRSADGACNNLKHAFWGKVNTAYKRLLFPVYKDGLNAIKELPNSRELSTSLVNDENAPDSVKTIAMAFWTIFIGHDLSHTAVSSMLKTNKSVDCCNENGAKQSPRYTHTSCAPIIIPKDDRFFSSLRRTCMNYVRSVPAIRTDCTFGPREQLNQATHYLDASMIYGSSVKQTLSLRKKSRGQLLTYTGDENMQYMPLTNNSNACQSGATCYKAGDIRVNAQPHLTAMHTLWVREHNRIASQLALINPHWDDEKIFQETRKITIASIQHITYNEWLPALLGKKFTKKNDLELLLKGYSNSYDKTIDPSVSNSFATAILPFANSMFNETLKFV
;
A
#
# COMPACT_ATOMS: atom_id res chain seq x y z
N GLU A 1 8.69 -7.22 11.84
CA GLU A 1 9.51 -6.30 11.03
C GLU A 1 8.93 -4.88 10.98
N ALA A 2 7.72 -4.65 10.45
CA ALA A 2 7.12 -3.30 10.35
C ALA A 2 7.09 -2.49 11.66
N HIS A 3 6.79 -3.12 12.81
CA HIS A 3 6.81 -2.46 14.13
C HIS A 3 8.19 -1.95 14.55
N LEU A 4 9.25 -2.70 14.24
CA LEU A 4 10.62 -2.31 14.60
C LEU A 4 11.08 -1.15 13.71
N ALA A 5 10.84 -1.24 12.40
CA ALA A 5 11.12 -0.16 11.45
C ALA A 5 10.37 1.14 11.84
N SER A 6 9.09 1.02 12.20
CA SER A 6 8.27 2.13 12.71
C SER A 6 8.89 2.78 13.95
N ARG A 7 9.31 1.98 14.93
CA ARG A 7 9.87 2.49 16.19
C ARG A 7 11.15 3.28 15.95
N ASN A 8 12.04 2.79 15.10
CA ASN A 8 13.29 3.48 14.78
C ASN A 8 13.01 4.80 14.04
N ALA A 9 12.04 4.81 13.12
CA ALA A 9 11.58 6.02 12.44
C ALA A 9 11.00 7.06 13.41
N GLU A 10 10.23 6.65 14.42
CA GLU A 10 9.70 7.56 15.45
C GLU A 10 10.80 8.21 16.28
N ILE A 11 11.83 7.44 16.67
CA ILE A 11 12.95 7.98 17.43
C ILE A 11 13.74 8.98 16.56
N LEU A 12 13.98 8.65 15.29
CA LEU A 12 14.64 9.55 14.34
C LEU A 12 13.85 10.85 14.13
N LEU A 13 12.52 10.77 14.07
CA LEU A 13 11.66 11.94 13.95
C LEU A 13 11.74 12.84 15.19
N LYS A 14 11.77 12.25 16.39
CA LYS A 14 11.98 12.99 17.64
C LYS A 14 13.37 13.63 17.72
N ALA A 15 14.41 12.93 17.26
CA ALA A 15 15.76 13.48 17.19
C ALA A 15 15.82 14.68 16.21
N SER A 16 15.18 14.55 15.05
CA SER A 16 15.05 15.65 14.07
C SER A 16 14.34 16.86 14.67
N GLN A 17 13.26 16.62 15.43
CA GLN A 17 12.52 17.67 16.11
C GLN A 17 13.35 18.35 17.22
N TYR A 18 14.13 17.60 17.97
CA TYR A 18 15.05 18.16 18.96
C TYR A 18 16.11 19.07 18.31
N ILE A 19 16.75 18.61 17.23
CA ILE A 19 17.76 19.39 16.50
C ILE A 19 17.14 20.68 15.94
N MET A 20 15.98 20.58 15.29
CA MET A 20 15.26 21.74 14.77
C MET A 20 14.91 22.72 15.89
N ASN A 21 14.40 22.23 17.02
CA ASN A 21 14.05 23.09 18.15
C ASN A 21 15.28 23.77 18.77
N LYS A 22 16.43 23.12 18.78
CA LYS A 22 17.66 23.68 19.36
C LYS A 22 18.35 24.69 18.45
N HIS A 23 18.33 24.47 17.15
CA HIS A 23 19.15 25.23 16.19
C HIS A 23 18.35 26.17 15.28
N CYS A 24 17.04 25.95 15.15
CA CYS A 24 16.19 26.75 14.28
C CYS A 24 15.17 27.62 15.03
N LEU A 25 14.73 27.24 16.23
CA LEU A 25 13.92 28.14 17.07
C LEU A 25 14.84 29.25 17.62
N GLY A 26 14.82 30.41 16.95
CA GLY A 26 15.65 31.57 17.28
C GLY A 26 16.39 32.17 16.08
N SER A 27 16.49 31.43 14.97
CA SER A 27 16.99 31.97 13.69
C SER A 27 15.83 32.55 12.88
N ARG A 28 16.10 33.52 11.97
CA ARG A 28 15.10 34.12 11.06
C ARG A 28 14.67 33.15 9.92
N ILE A 29 14.83 31.85 10.12
CA ILE A 29 14.62 30.81 9.11
C ILE A 29 13.25 30.19 9.34
N SER A 30 12.47 29.98 8.28
CA SER A 30 11.16 29.31 8.39
C SER A 30 11.34 27.85 8.81
N SER A 31 10.34 27.28 9.47
CA SER A 31 10.35 25.86 9.87
C SER A 31 10.55 24.92 8.68
N ILE A 32 9.95 25.25 7.53
CA ILE A 32 10.08 24.50 6.27
C ILE A 32 11.51 24.58 5.74
N GLN A 33 12.10 25.78 5.71
CA GLN A 33 13.48 25.95 5.24
C GLN A 33 14.47 25.22 6.15
N CYS A 34 14.27 25.29 7.47
CA CYS A 34 15.09 24.54 8.41
C CYS A 34 14.94 23.03 8.22
N ALA A 35 13.73 22.52 8.04
CA ALA A 35 13.50 21.09 7.76
C ALA A 35 14.19 20.65 6.47
N HIS A 36 14.20 21.51 5.45
CA HIS A 36 14.93 21.26 4.21
C HIS A 36 16.44 21.17 4.43
N GLU A 37 17.05 22.11 5.17
CA GLU A 37 18.47 22.02 5.52
C GLU A 37 18.80 20.82 6.40
N LEU A 38 17.93 20.50 7.36
CA LEU A 38 18.07 19.30 8.20
C LEU A 38 18.04 18.02 7.36
N SER A 39 17.26 17.98 6.28
CA SER A 39 17.20 16.83 5.35
C SER A 39 18.48 16.61 4.53
N LYS A 40 19.42 17.55 4.55
CA LYS A 40 20.73 17.38 3.94
C LYS A 40 21.74 16.73 4.89
N ILE A 41 21.44 16.70 6.19
CA ILE A 41 22.34 16.16 7.21
C ILE A 41 22.19 14.64 7.26
N LYS A 42 23.26 13.95 6.88
CA LYS A 42 23.36 12.49 6.93
C LYS A 42 23.40 11.99 8.38
N LEU A 43 22.90 10.77 8.58
CA LEU A 43 22.94 10.06 9.86
C LEU A 43 24.29 9.40 10.15
N ASP A 44 25.31 9.69 9.35
CA ASP A 44 26.64 9.07 9.42
C ASP A 44 27.23 9.17 10.82
N ASN A 45 27.94 8.11 11.23
CA ASN A 45 28.56 7.98 12.56
C ASN A 45 27.58 7.99 13.76
N THR A 46 26.27 7.97 13.54
CA THR A 46 25.28 7.83 14.62
C THR A 46 24.79 6.39 14.76
N SER A 47 24.22 6.04 15.92
CA SER A 47 23.52 4.76 16.09
C SER A 47 22.37 4.59 15.10
N MET A 48 21.65 5.68 14.79
CA MET A 48 20.58 5.70 13.79
C MET A 48 21.07 5.51 12.37
N GLY A 49 22.27 6.02 12.03
CA GLY A 49 22.93 5.77 10.76
C GLY A 49 23.20 4.28 10.59
N LYS A 50 23.75 3.62 11.61
CA LYS A 50 23.95 2.16 11.60
C LYS A 50 22.64 1.40 11.42
N THR A 51 21.57 1.82 12.10
CA THR A 51 20.24 1.22 11.94
C THR A 51 19.68 1.40 10.52
N CYS A 52 19.79 2.60 9.95
CA CYS A 52 19.34 2.89 8.59
C CYS A 52 20.12 2.06 7.55
N LEU A 53 21.45 2.03 7.69
CA LEU A 53 22.32 1.23 6.83
C LEU A 53 22.04 -0.27 6.96
N SER A 54 21.74 -0.77 8.16
CA SER A 54 21.31 -2.15 8.36
C SER A 54 20.05 -2.46 7.56
N GLN A 55 19.02 -1.63 7.73
CA GLN A 55 17.70 -1.84 7.12
C GLN A 55 17.74 -1.80 5.59
N TYR A 56 18.49 -0.86 4.99
CA TYR A 56 18.48 -0.64 3.54
C TYR A 56 19.65 -1.25 2.79
N TYR A 57 20.83 -1.38 3.39
CA TYR A 57 22.05 -1.77 2.67
C TYR A 57 22.62 -3.11 3.14
N ASN A 58 22.67 -3.40 4.44
CA ASN A 58 23.37 -4.59 4.94
C ASN A 58 22.48 -5.84 5.02
N GLU A 59 21.20 -5.70 5.36
CA GLU A 59 20.27 -6.85 5.48
C GLU A 59 19.67 -7.30 4.14
N THR A 60 19.94 -6.58 3.05
CA THR A 60 19.37 -6.87 1.73
C THR A 60 20.47 -7.34 0.78
N ILE A 61 20.99 -8.55 1.03
CA ILE A 61 22.01 -9.20 0.21
C ILE A 61 21.34 -10.04 -0.87
N CYS A 62 21.79 -9.91 -2.12
CA CYS A 62 21.24 -10.65 -3.27
C CYS A 62 21.94 -11.97 -3.57
N GLU A 63 22.97 -12.31 -2.81
CA GLU A 63 23.70 -13.57 -2.93
C GLU A 63 22.82 -14.77 -2.54
N GLY A 64 22.89 -15.85 -3.32
CA GLY A 64 22.09 -17.06 -3.09
C GLY A 64 20.62 -16.96 -3.48
N ILE A 65 20.18 -15.82 -4.02
CA ILE A 65 18.81 -15.65 -4.52
C ILE A 65 18.72 -16.14 -5.98
N ASN A 66 17.67 -16.89 -6.30
CA ASN A 66 17.37 -17.26 -7.67
C ASN A 66 16.81 -16.06 -8.45
N LEU A 67 17.68 -15.37 -9.20
CA LEU A 67 17.35 -14.16 -9.98
C LEU A 67 16.42 -14.42 -11.18
N ASN A 68 16.06 -15.67 -11.48
CA ASN A 68 15.07 -15.98 -12.51
C ASN A 68 13.64 -15.58 -12.10
N TYR A 69 13.40 -15.39 -10.80
CA TYR A 69 12.10 -15.04 -10.25
C TYR A 69 12.20 -13.83 -9.32
N ARG A 70 11.11 -13.06 -9.23
CA ARG A 70 11.02 -11.93 -8.30
C ARG A 70 11.01 -12.45 -6.87
N SER A 71 11.70 -11.78 -5.95
CA SER A 71 11.55 -12.07 -4.53
C SER A 71 10.11 -11.79 -4.07
N ALA A 72 9.72 -12.33 -2.92
CA ALA A 72 8.39 -12.08 -2.36
C ALA A 72 8.26 -10.67 -1.77
N ASP A 73 9.36 -10.07 -1.34
CA ASP A 73 9.40 -8.79 -0.64
C ASP A 73 9.82 -7.61 -1.54
N GLY A 74 10.07 -7.86 -2.83
CA GLY A 74 10.51 -6.85 -3.81
C GLY A 74 12.01 -6.55 -3.80
N ALA A 75 12.80 -7.13 -2.89
CA ALA A 75 14.25 -6.98 -2.87
C ALA A 75 14.94 -7.51 -4.13
N CYS A 76 16.15 -7.01 -4.40
CA CYS A 76 17.05 -7.49 -5.45
C CYS A 76 16.52 -7.38 -6.89
N ASN A 77 15.46 -6.61 -7.11
CA ASN A 77 15.04 -6.21 -8.46
C ASN A 77 16.10 -5.30 -9.11
N ASN A 78 16.62 -4.34 -8.34
CA ASN A 78 17.78 -3.53 -8.72
C ASN A 78 19.04 -4.06 -8.01
N LEU A 79 20.00 -4.59 -8.78
CA LEU A 79 21.22 -5.20 -8.22
C LEU A 79 22.19 -4.20 -7.58
N LYS A 80 22.11 -2.91 -7.95
CA LYS A 80 22.93 -1.85 -7.34
C LYS A 80 22.30 -1.31 -6.06
N HIS A 81 20.97 -1.24 -6.04
CA HIS A 81 20.17 -0.73 -4.94
C HIS A 81 19.15 -1.80 -4.52
N ALA A 82 19.63 -2.84 -3.84
CA ALA A 82 18.85 -4.05 -3.57
C ALA A 82 17.53 -3.82 -2.81
N PHE A 83 17.42 -2.74 -2.02
CA PHE A 83 16.22 -2.38 -1.29
C PHE A 83 15.20 -1.57 -2.10
N TRP A 84 15.54 -1.08 -3.30
CA TRP A 84 14.63 -0.28 -4.10
C TRP A 84 13.38 -1.09 -4.44
N GLY A 85 12.23 -0.50 -4.12
CA GLY A 85 10.91 -1.11 -4.26
C GLY A 85 10.59 -2.29 -3.34
N LYS A 86 11.45 -2.56 -2.34
CA LYS A 86 11.18 -3.53 -1.28
C LYS A 86 10.03 -3.06 -0.39
N VAL A 87 9.29 -4.00 0.17
CA VAL A 87 8.29 -3.78 1.21
C VAL A 87 8.88 -3.16 2.49
N ASN A 88 8.05 -2.49 3.30
CA ASN A 88 8.44 -1.82 4.54
C ASN A 88 9.55 -0.76 4.33
N THR A 89 9.52 -0.10 3.18
CA THR A 89 10.34 1.07 2.87
C THR A 89 9.47 2.33 2.77
N ALA A 90 10.09 3.51 2.76
CA ALA A 90 9.36 4.76 2.62
C ALA A 90 8.77 4.89 1.21
N TYR A 91 7.60 5.50 1.09
CA TYR A 91 7.19 6.06 -0.21
C TYR A 91 8.18 7.14 -0.66
N LYS A 92 8.39 7.28 -1.97
CA LYS A 92 9.17 8.41 -2.49
C LYS A 92 8.37 9.70 -2.48
N ARG A 93 9.08 10.82 -2.39
CA ARG A 93 8.51 12.16 -2.49
C ARG A 93 8.85 12.76 -3.85
N LEU A 94 7.82 13.23 -4.56
CA LEU A 94 8.01 14.03 -5.79
C LEU A 94 8.32 15.50 -5.46
N LEU A 95 7.86 15.96 -4.30
CA LEU A 95 8.08 17.30 -3.76
C LEU A 95 8.38 17.19 -2.27
N PHE A 96 9.10 18.17 -1.72
CA PHE A 96 9.41 18.24 -0.30
C PHE A 96 8.11 18.28 0.54
N PRO A 97 8.00 17.48 1.63
CA PRO A 97 6.78 17.42 2.43
C PRO A 97 6.52 18.73 3.20
N VAL A 98 5.24 19.07 3.36
CA VAL A 98 4.81 20.30 4.04
C VAL A 98 4.04 19.95 5.32
N TYR A 99 4.70 20.11 6.47
CA TYR A 99 4.12 20.00 7.80
C TYR A 99 4.09 21.36 8.50
N LYS A 100 3.21 21.56 9.49
CA LYS A 100 3.07 22.84 10.24
C LYS A 100 4.40 23.29 10.85
N ASP A 101 5.11 22.35 11.46
CA ASP A 101 6.42 22.54 12.07
C ASP A 101 7.58 22.19 11.11
N GLY A 102 7.30 21.96 9.83
CA GLY A 102 8.29 21.48 8.87
C GLY A 102 8.66 19.99 8.99
N LEU A 103 8.27 19.29 10.07
CA LEU A 103 8.70 17.91 10.31
C LEU A 103 7.56 16.89 10.41
N ASN A 104 6.52 17.16 11.18
CA ASN A 104 5.55 16.13 11.58
C ASN A 104 4.17 16.67 11.94
N ALA A 105 4.07 17.89 12.46
CA ALA A 105 2.80 18.43 12.95
C ALA A 105 1.81 18.65 11.80
N ILE A 106 0.56 18.21 12.01
CA ILE A 106 -0.53 18.42 11.04
C ILE A 106 -0.83 19.91 10.96
N LYS A 107 -1.02 20.43 9.74
CA LYS A 107 -1.42 21.81 9.50
C LYS A 107 -2.88 22.01 9.88
N GLU A 108 -3.19 23.12 10.54
CA GLU A 108 -4.56 23.55 10.78
C GLU A 108 -5.15 24.03 9.46
N LEU A 109 -6.11 23.26 8.95
CA LEU A 109 -6.81 23.46 7.67
C LEU A 109 -8.31 23.27 7.93
N PRO A 110 -9.19 23.67 6.98
CA PRO A 110 -10.62 23.43 7.11
C PRO A 110 -10.92 21.96 7.40
N ASN A 111 -11.99 21.73 8.15
CA ASN A 111 -12.35 20.41 8.61
C ASN A 111 -12.66 19.48 7.42
N SER A 112 -12.08 18.28 7.38
CA SER A 112 -12.26 17.35 6.26
C SER A 112 -13.71 16.90 6.05
N ARG A 113 -14.50 16.77 7.13
CA ARG A 113 -15.91 16.39 7.03
C ARG A 113 -16.76 17.55 6.53
N GLU A 114 -16.51 18.76 7.02
CA GLU A 114 -17.16 19.98 6.52
C GLU A 114 -16.90 20.19 5.02
N LEU A 115 -15.64 20.00 4.58
CA LEU A 115 -15.30 20.03 3.16
C LEU A 115 -16.02 18.92 2.38
N SER A 116 -16.05 17.69 2.91
CA SER A 116 -16.77 16.58 2.28
C SER A 116 -18.25 16.89 2.09
N THR A 117 -18.93 17.46 3.09
CA THR A 117 -20.37 17.77 2.99
C THR A 117 -20.67 19.03 2.18
N SER A 118 -19.69 19.91 2.00
CA SER A 118 -19.87 21.19 1.30
C SER A 118 -19.43 21.16 -0.17
N LEU A 119 -18.49 20.28 -0.53
CA LEU A 119 -17.88 20.23 -1.87
C LEU A 119 -18.18 18.96 -2.65
N VAL A 120 -18.52 17.86 -1.98
CA VAL A 120 -18.83 16.60 -2.65
C VAL A 120 -20.34 16.51 -2.81
N ASN A 121 -20.80 16.45 -4.06
CA ASN A 121 -22.20 16.22 -4.38
C ASN A 121 -22.41 14.72 -4.64
N ASP A 122 -23.51 14.20 -4.14
CA ASP A 122 -24.01 12.88 -4.50
C ASP A 122 -24.70 13.00 -5.88
N GLU A 123 -23.94 12.76 -6.94
CA GLU A 123 -24.43 12.80 -8.33
C GLU A 123 -24.54 11.38 -8.90
N ASN A 124 -25.75 11.01 -9.31
CA ASN A 124 -25.97 9.76 -10.04
C ASN A 124 -25.71 9.97 -11.54
N ALA A 125 -24.43 9.94 -11.92
CA ALA A 125 -23.96 10.13 -13.29
C ALA A 125 -23.22 8.88 -13.81
N PRO A 126 -23.94 7.90 -14.40
CA PRO A 126 -23.30 6.70 -14.93
C PRO A 126 -22.43 7.00 -16.16
N ASP A 127 -21.22 6.42 -16.20
CA ASP A 127 -20.35 6.46 -17.40
C ASP A 127 -20.88 5.47 -18.44
N SER A 128 -21.13 5.94 -19.66
CA SER A 128 -21.67 5.14 -20.77
C SER A 128 -20.62 4.32 -21.52
N VAL A 129 -19.34 4.53 -21.23
CA VAL A 129 -18.20 3.92 -21.94
C VAL A 129 -17.41 3.00 -21.02
N LYS A 130 -17.25 3.36 -19.74
CA LYS A 130 -16.45 2.62 -18.77
C LYS A 130 -17.34 1.75 -17.90
N THR A 131 -16.92 0.51 -17.70
CA THR A 131 -17.58 -0.40 -16.76
C THR A 131 -17.00 -0.22 -15.35
N ILE A 132 -17.75 -0.67 -14.34
CA ILE A 132 -17.29 -0.65 -12.93
C ILE A 132 -16.01 -1.49 -12.70
N ALA A 133 -15.68 -2.40 -13.64
CA ALA A 133 -14.42 -3.14 -13.62
C ALA A 133 -13.20 -2.21 -13.61
N MET A 134 -13.30 -1.01 -14.20
CA MET A 134 -12.23 -0.01 -14.16
C MET A 134 -11.97 0.50 -12.74
N ALA A 135 -13.01 0.72 -11.93
CA ALA A 135 -12.87 1.12 -10.54
C ALA A 135 -12.24 0.02 -9.70
N PHE A 136 -12.72 -1.23 -9.84
CA PHE A 136 -12.16 -2.36 -9.10
C PHE A 136 -10.74 -2.73 -9.54
N TRP A 137 -10.42 -2.63 -10.84
CA TRP A 137 -9.04 -2.78 -11.32
C TRP A 137 -8.13 -1.71 -10.70
N THR A 138 -8.58 -0.45 -10.66
CA THR A 138 -7.83 0.64 -10.01
C THR A 138 -7.49 0.34 -8.55
N ILE A 139 -8.45 -0.15 -7.76
CA ILE A 139 -8.19 -0.55 -6.37
C ILE A 139 -7.28 -1.77 -6.30
N PHE A 140 -7.50 -2.76 -7.15
CA PHE A 140 -6.71 -3.99 -7.20
C PHE A 140 -5.23 -3.72 -7.48
N ILE A 141 -4.94 -2.86 -8.45
CA ILE A 141 -3.57 -2.40 -8.76
C ILE A 141 -3.03 -1.48 -7.65
N GLY A 142 -3.88 -0.62 -7.08
CA GLY A 142 -3.52 0.20 -5.92
C GLY A 142 -3.09 -0.62 -4.70
N HIS A 143 -3.73 -1.77 -4.47
CA HIS A 143 -3.37 -2.70 -3.41
C HIS A 143 -2.06 -3.43 -3.65
N ASP A 144 -1.70 -3.68 -4.92
CA ASP A 144 -0.40 -4.25 -5.28
C ASP A 144 0.76 -3.27 -5.01
N LEU A 145 0.53 -1.98 -5.28
CA LEU A 145 1.56 -0.94 -5.20
C LEU A 145 1.67 -0.24 -3.85
N SER A 146 0.59 -0.19 -3.07
CA SER A 146 0.53 0.65 -1.88
C SER A 146 -0.27 0.02 -0.76
N HIS A 147 0.33 -0.01 0.43
CA HIS A 147 -0.33 -0.36 1.68
C HIS A 147 0.24 0.53 2.78
N THR A 148 -0.38 1.68 3.00
CA THR A 148 0.09 2.63 4.01
C THR A 148 -0.18 2.08 5.42
N ALA A 149 0.89 1.79 6.16
CA ALA A 149 0.79 1.28 7.53
C ALA A 149 0.08 2.27 8.45
N VAL A 150 -0.83 1.79 9.29
CA VAL A 150 -1.52 2.56 10.33
C VAL A 150 -1.00 2.16 11.71
N SER A 151 -0.87 3.12 12.63
CA SER A 151 -0.42 2.82 13.99
C SER A 151 -1.39 1.87 14.71
N SER A 152 -0.84 0.88 15.40
CA SER A 152 -1.58 -0.07 16.24
C SER A 152 -1.02 -0.09 17.66
N MET A 153 -1.81 -0.61 18.60
CA MET A 153 -1.47 -0.68 20.02
C MET A 153 -0.37 -1.72 20.26
N LEU A 154 0.78 -1.29 20.80
CA LEU A 154 1.98 -2.12 20.95
C LEU A 154 1.79 -3.43 21.74
N LYS A 155 0.88 -3.45 22.73
CA LYS A 155 0.65 -4.64 23.57
C LYS A 155 -0.35 -5.63 22.99
N THR A 156 -1.30 -5.15 22.20
CA THR A 156 -2.46 -5.94 21.76
C THR A 156 -2.52 -6.14 20.25
N ASN A 157 -1.68 -5.42 19.49
CA ASN A 157 -1.73 -5.30 18.03
C ASN A 157 -3.12 -4.92 17.48
N LYS A 158 -4.01 -4.41 18.34
CA LYS A 158 -5.31 -3.89 17.93
C LYS A 158 -5.14 -2.51 17.30
N SER A 159 -6.04 -2.18 16.37
CA SER A 159 -6.13 -0.84 15.81
C SER A 159 -6.28 0.21 16.91
N VAL A 160 -5.60 1.34 16.74
CA VAL A 160 -5.82 2.51 17.61
C VAL A 160 -7.22 3.07 17.32
N ASP A 161 -7.97 3.36 18.38
CA ASP A 161 -9.22 4.11 18.28
C ASP A 161 -9.00 5.51 18.86
N CYS A 162 -9.42 6.52 18.11
CA CYS A 162 -9.32 7.93 18.47
C CYS A 162 -10.67 8.53 18.86
N CYS A 163 -11.75 7.79 18.61
CA CYS A 163 -13.07 8.08 19.11
C CYS A 163 -13.41 7.09 20.25
N ASN A 164 -14.30 7.48 21.13
CA ASN A 164 -14.85 6.56 22.13
C ASN A 164 -16.07 5.83 21.54
N GLU A 165 -16.59 4.86 22.29
CA GLU A 165 -17.75 4.06 21.89
C GLU A 165 -19.00 4.91 21.61
N ASN A 166 -19.12 6.06 22.29
CA ASN A 166 -20.19 7.04 22.09
C ASN A 166 -20.01 7.92 20.83
N GLY A 167 -18.96 7.68 20.03
CA GLY A 167 -18.68 8.44 18.81
C GLY A 167 -18.23 9.89 19.09
N ALA A 168 -17.64 10.14 20.26
CA ALA A 168 -17.02 11.41 20.64
C ALA A 168 -15.51 11.28 20.74
N LYS A 169 -14.80 12.41 20.75
CA LYS A 169 -13.34 12.43 20.88
C LYS A 169 -12.91 11.81 22.21
N GLN A 170 -11.92 10.94 22.20
CA GLN A 170 -11.36 10.40 23.44
C GLN A 170 -10.73 11.51 24.31
N SER A 171 -10.75 11.32 25.63
CA SER A 171 -10.07 12.21 26.55
C SER A 171 -8.55 12.19 26.31
N PRO A 172 -7.82 13.32 26.44
CA PRO A 172 -6.39 13.40 26.19
C PRO A 172 -5.56 12.33 26.93
N ARG A 173 -6.02 11.90 28.12
CA ARG A 173 -5.35 10.87 28.93
C ARG A 173 -5.33 9.49 28.26
N TYR A 174 -6.32 9.19 27.42
CA TYR A 174 -6.47 7.90 26.73
C TYR A 174 -6.14 7.99 25.24
N THR A 175 -5.85 9.20 24.75
CA THR A 175 -5.60 9.45 23.33
C THR A 175 -4.19 9.01 22.95
N HIS A 176 -4.10 8.08 21.99
CA HIS A 176 -2.82 7.68 21.43
C HIS A 176 -2.15 8.83 20.66
N THR A 177 -0.82 8.91 20.64
CA THR A 177 -0.06 10.01 20.00
C THR A 177 -0.28 10.10 18.48
N SER A 178 -0.59 8.97 17.85
CA SER A 178 -0.97 8.90 16.43
C SER A 178 -2.41 9.31 16.13
N CYS A 179 -3.23 9.68 17.13
CA CYS A 179 -4.60 10.07 16.87
C CYS A 179 -4.72 11.43 16.21
N ALA A 180 -5.54 11.50 15.17
CA ALA A 180 -5.91 12.75 14.50
C ALA A 180 -7.39 12.68 14.05
N PRO A 181 -8.33 12.49 15.00
CA PRO A 181 -9.73 12.26 14.66
C PRO A 181 -10.32 13.43 13.88
N ILE A 182 -11.20 13.12 12.93
CA ILE A 182 -11.94 14.13 12.17
C ILE A 182 -13.14 14.54 13.03
N ILE A 183 -13.22 15.82 13.36
CA ILE A 183 -14.33 16.37 14.15
C ILE A 183 -15.56 16.48 13.25
N ILE A 184 -16.69 15.94 13.69
CA ILE A 184 -17.94 16.03 12.94
C ILE A 184 -18.66 17.34 13.35
N PRO A 185 -19.05 18.20 12.40
CA PRO A 185 -19.83 19.40 12.68
C PRO A 185 -21.18 19.08 13.36
N LYS A 186 -21.71 20.01 14.17
CA LYS A 186 -22.97 19.79 14.89
C LYS A 186 -24.18 19.71 13.94
N ASP A 187 -24.10 20.43 12.83
CA ASP A 187 -25.07 20.54 11.75
C ASP A 187 -24.83 19.51 10.63
N ASP A 188 -23.99 18.50 10.86
CA ASP A 188 -23.77 17.42 9.91
C ASP A 188 -25.08 16.70 9.56
N ARG A 189 -25.41 16.65 8.27
CA ARG A 189 -26.69 16.11 7.78
C ARG A 189 -26.92 14.64 8.13
N PHE A 190 -25.86 13.85 8.29
CA PHE A 190 -25.94 12.41 8.55
C PHE A 190 -25.69 12.11 10.03
N PHE A 191 -24.54 12.52 10.55
CA PHE A 191 -24.06 12.08 11.87
C PHE A 191 -24.73 12.80 13.05
N SER A 192 -25.36 13.97 12.84
CA SER A 192 -26.07 14.69 13.89
C SER A 192 -27.21 13.84 14.49
N SER A 193 -27.97 13.14 13.64
CA SER A 193 -29.04 12.22 14.04
C SER A 193 -28.53 11.05 14.89
N LEU A 194 -27.29 10.62 14.65
CA LEU A 194 -26.61 9.53 15.37
C LEU A 194 -25.89 10.04 16.64
N ARG A 195 -25.99 11.34 16.95
CA ARG A 195 -25.28 12.01 18.06
C ARG A 195 -23.76 11.78 18.05
N ARG A 196 -23.17 11.60 16.87
CA ARG A 196 -21.73 11.38 16.69
C ARG A 196 -21.01 12.70 16.43
N THR A 197 -19.87 12.90 17.09
CA THR A 197 -19.04 14.12 16.98
C THR A 197 -17.60 13.82 16.53
N CYS A 198 -17.26 12.55 16.30
CA CYS A 198 -15.91 12.08 15.97
C CYS A 198 -15.96 10.97 14.93
N MET A 199 -15.17 11.13 13.85
CA MET A 199 -14.80 10.03 12.96
C MET A 199 -13.38 9.58 13.27
N ASN A 200 -13.21 8.26 13.44
CA ASN A 200 -11.91 7.71 13.80
C ASN A 200 -10.91 7.92 12.67
N TYR A 201 -9.78 8.53 12.97
CA TYR A 201 -8.65 8.65 12.05
C TYR A 201 -7.35 8.58 12.82
N VAL A 202 -6.50 7.65 12.37
CA VAL A 202 -5.19 7.36 12.96
C VAL A 202 -4.14 7.68 11.93
N ARG A 203 -3.10 8.42 12.33
CA ARG A 203 -1.99 8.78 11.46
C ARG A 203 -1.21 7.53 11.03
N SER A 204 -0.78 7.56 9.78
CA SER A 204 0.08 6.53 9.20
C SER A 204 1.42 6.42 9.93
N VAL A 205 1.94 5.21 10.08
CA VAL A 205 3.25 4.91 10.68
C VAL A 205 4.39 5.62 9.94
N PRO A 206 5.39 6.17 10.66
CA PRO A 206 6.55 6.78 10.02
C PRO A 206 7.52 5.71 9.49
N ALA A 207 8.25 6.06 8.43
CA ALA A 207 9.36 5.28 7.90
C ALA A 207 10.69 6.03 8.05
N ILE A 208 11.79 5.28 8.11
CA ILE A 208 13.13 5.88 7.97
C ILE A 208 13.26 6.38 6.53
N ARG A 209 13.94 7.51 6.35
CA ARG A 209 14.20 8.07 5.01
C ARG A 209 15.23 7.20 4.30
N THR A 210 15.00 6.86 3.03
CA THR A 210 15.87 5.98 2.24
C THR A 210 17.26 6.57 1.96
N ASP A 211 17.39 7.89 2.09
CA ASP A 211 18.64 8.63 1.98
C ASP A 211 19.47 8.66 3.29
N CYS A 212 18.96 8.03 4.36
CA CYS A 212 19.55 8.02 5.70
C CYS A 212 19.92 9.42 6.22
N THR A 213 18.96 10.35 6.18
CA THR A 213 19.10 11.72 6.69
C THR A 213 18.15 12.00 7.86
N PHE A 214 18.43 13.06 8.61
CA PHE A 214 17.42 13.67 9.48
C PHE A 214 16.31 14.33 8.65
N GLY A 215 15.23 14.79 9.30
CA GLY A 215 14.25 15.64 8.64
C GLY A 215 12.81 15.17 8.78
N PRO A 216 11.94 15.52 7.82
CA PRO A 216 10.50 15.36 7.97
C PRO A 216 10.03 13.91 7.92
N ARG A 217 8.82 13.68 8.45
CA ARG A 217 8.14 12.39 8.50
C ARG A 217 7.88 11.85 7.09
N GLU A 218 8.36 10.64 6.84
CA GLU A 218 7.94 9.82 5.69
C GLU A 218 6.98 8.71 6.12
N GLN A 219 6.14 8.23 5.21
CA GLN A 219 5.16 7.17 5.49
C GLN A 219 5.66 5.82 4.94
N LEU A 220 5.41 4.76 5.72
CA LEU A 220 5.82 3.40 5.41
C LEU A 220 4.85 2.73 4.43
N ASN A 221 5.38 2.12 3.38
CA ASN A 221 4.65 1.22 2.49
C ASN A 221 4.82 -0.24 2.93
N GLN A 222 3.73 -0.97 3.13
CA GLN A 222 3.71 -2.40 3.45
C GLN A 222 3.41 -3.29 2.24
N ALA A 223 3.29 -2.71 1.05
CA ALA A 223 3.30 -3.43 -0.21
C ALA A 223 4.69 -3.34 -0.87
N THR A 224 4.97 -4.20 -1.84
CA THR A 224 6.07 -3.98 -2.78
C THR A 224 5.76 -2.74 -3.62
N HIS A 225 6.77 -2.10 -4.21
CA HIS A 225 6.55 -0.93 -5.07
C HIS A 225 6.43 -1.32 -6.56
N TYR A 226 6.23 -2.59 -6.85
CA TYR A 226 6.18 -3.14 -8.19
C TYR A 226 4.78 -3.68 -8.49
N LEU A 227 4.42 -3.73 -9.78
CA LEU A 227 3.31 -4.54 -10.25
C LEU A 227 3.76 -6.00 -10.29
N ASP A 228 3.80 -6.67 -9.15
CA ASP A 228 4.29 -8.04 -9.01
C ASP A 228 3.28 -8.99 -8.34
N ALA A 229 2.01 -8.58 -8.33
CA ALA A 229 0.89 -9.33 -7.84
C ALA A 229 1.02 -9.73 -6.35
N SER A 230 1.72 -8.92 -5.56
CA SER A 230 1.89 -9.08 -4.12
C SER A 230 0.55 -9.10 -3.38
N MET A 231 -0.50 -8.45 -3.90
CA MET A 231 -1.85 -8.54 -3.35
C MET A 231 -2.48 -9.93 -3.45
N ILE A 232 -1.99 -10.79 -4.35
CA ILE A 232 -2.36 -12.21 -4.46
C ILE A 232 -1.36 -13.06 -3.66
N TYR A 233 -0.06 -12.88 -3.89
CA TYR A 233 0.99 -13.81 -3.43
C TYR A 233 1.57 -13.47 -2.06
N GLY A 234 1.27 -12.31 -1.51
CA GLY A 234 1.85 -11.78 -0.28
C GLY A 234 3.19 -11.07 -0.53
N SER A 235 3.61 -10.28 0.46
CA SER A 235 4.85 -9.48 0.41
C SER A 235 5.98 -10.08 1.27
N SER A 236 5.90 -11.36 1.62
CA SER A 236 6.96 -12.07 2.37
C SER A 236 6.93 -13.56 2.08
N VAL A 237 8.10 -14.21 2.14
CA VAL A 237 8.24 -15.66 1.90
C VAL A 237 7.29 -16.46 2.80
N LYS A 238 7.19 -16.10 4.08
CA LYS A 238 6.30 -16.76 5.04
C LYS A 238 4.84 -16.64 4.62
N GLN A 239 4.40 -15.46 4.19
CA GLN A 239 3.03 -15.24 3.75
C GLN A 239 2.74 -16.03 2.46
N THR A 240 3.62 -15.94 1.46
CA THR A 240 3.50 -16.67 0.20
C THR A 240 3.38 -18.18 0.42
N LEU A 241 4.27 -18.76 1.25
CA LEU A 241 4.20 -20.19 1.60
C LEU A 241 2.90 -20.57 2.31
N SER A 242 2.30 -19.65 3.08
CA SER A 242 1.05 -19.88 3.79
C SER A 242 -0.21 -19.77 2.90
N LEU A 243 -0.06 -19.29 1.67
CA LEU A 243 -1.11 -19.18 0.66
C LEU A 243 -1.03 -20.31 -0.38
N ARG A 244 0.08 -21.07 -0.40
CA ARG A 244 0.31 -22.18 -1.33
C ARG A 244 -0.27 -23.48 -0.82
N LYS A 245 -0.82 -24.26 -1.74
CA LYS A 245 -1.23 -25.65 -1.52
C LYS A 245 -0.01 -26.57 -1.32
N LYS A 246 1.16 -26.17 -1.85
CA LYS A 246 2.40 -26.95 -1.88
C LYS A 246 2.24 -28.28 -2.61
N SER A 247 1.38 -28.28 -3.62
CA SER A 247 1.19 -29.38 -4.54
C SER A 247 0.84 -28.83 -5.91
N ARG A 248 1.55 -29.31 -6.94
CA ARG A 248 1.38 -28.93 -8.36
C ARG A 248 1.43 -27.41 -8.61
N GLY A 249 2.19 -26.68 -7.79
CA GLY A 249 2.39 -25.25 -7.87
C GLY A 249 1.15 -24.40 -7.56
N GLN A 250 0.08 -24.99 -6.98
CA GLN A 250 -1.20 -24.32 -6.78
C GLN A 250 -1.24 -23.44 -5.52
N LEU A 251 -2.13 -22.44 -5.54
CA LEU A 251 -2.60 -21.72 -4.36
C LEU A 251 -3.70 -22.51 -3.63
N LEU A 252 -3.79 -22.31 -2.32
CA LEU A 252 -4.87 -22.87 -1.51
C LEU A 252 -6.21 -22.29 -1.96
N THR A 253 -7.21 -23.17 -2.05
CA THR A 253 -8.61 -22.83 -2.28
C THR A 253 -9.48 -23.79 -1.46
N TYR A 254 -10.70 -23.39 -1.13
CA TYR A 254 -11.74 -24.33 -0.72
C TYR A 254 -12.81 -24.41 -1.80
N THR A 255 -13.49 -25.55 -1.89
CA THR A 255 -14.65 -25.72 -2.76
C THR A 255 -15.88 -25.28 -1.99
N GLY A 256 -16.54 -24.23 -2.47
CA GLY A 256 -17.82 -23.77 -1.93
C GLY A 256 -18.98 -24.34 -2.73
N ASP A 257 -20.10 -23.62 -2.69
CA ASP A 257 -21.31 -23.99 -3.42
C ASP A 257 -21.04 -24.09 -4.94
N GLU A 258 -21.83 -24.93 -5.61
CA GLU A 258 -21.76 -25.16 -7.05
C GLU A 258 -20.39 -25.67 -7.56
N ASN A 259 -19.60 -26.32 -6.71
CA ASN A 259 -18.22 -26.76 -7.00
C ASN A 259 -17.25 -25.63 -7.39
N MET A 260 -17.57 -24.39 -6.99
CA MET A 260 -16.74 -23.23 -7.30
C MET A 260 -15.57 -23.12 -6.31
N GLN A 261 -14.37 -22.81 -6.81
CA GLN A 261 -13.19 -22.61 -5.99
C GLN A 261 -13.14 -21.20 -5.41
N TYR A 262 -12.97 -21.07 -4.10
CA TYR A 262 -12.84 -19.79 -3.41
C TYR A 262 -11.50 -19.69 -2.69
N MET A 263 -11.06 -18.46 -2.40
CA MET A 263 -9.86 -18.24 -1.58
C MET A 263 -10.03 -18.87 -0.19
N PRO A 264 -8.96 -19.23 0.53
CA PRO A 264 -9.07 -19.84 1.86
C PRO A 264 -9.74 -18.89 2.85
N LEU A 265 -10.48 -19.43 3.81
CA LEU A 265 -11.09 -18.63 4.87
C LEU A 265 -10.06 -18.19 5.93
N THR A 266 -10.35 -17.09 6.62
CA THR A 266 -9.57 -16.62 7.76
C THR A 266 -10.47 -16.12 8.89
N ASN A 267 -10.08 -16.44 10.13
CA ASN A 267 -10.71 -15.93 11.35
C ASN A 267 -9.99 -14.69 11.89
N ASN A 268 -9.12 -14.06 11.08
CA ASN A 268 -8.41 -12.87 11.49
C ASN A 268 -9.41 -11.71 11.66
N SER A 269 -9.58 -11.22 12.89
CA SER A 269 -10.49 -10.12 13.21
C SER A 269 -10.11 -8.78 12.56
N ASN A 270 -8.87 -8.64 12.06
CA ASN A 270 -8.46 -7.49 11.28
C ASN A 270 -8.84 -7.59 9.79
N ALA A 271 -9.26 -8.77 9.32
CA ALA A 271 -9.61 -8.99 7.92
C ALA A 271 -11.01 -8.50 7.57
N CYS A 272 -11.94 -8.50 8.54
CA CYS A 272 -13.35 -8.22 8.32
C CYS A 272 -14.08 -8.06 9.66
N GLN A 273 -15.34 -7.61 9.60
CA GLN A 273 -16.21 -7.52 10.77
C GLN A 273 -16.63 -8.91 11.29
N SER A 274 -16.88 -9.01 12.60
CA SER A 274 -17.29 -10.27 13.25
C SER A 274 -18.58 -10.80 12.63
N GLY A 275 -18.60 -12.08 12.26
CA GLY A 275 -19.75 -12.74 11.63
C GLY A 275 -19.76 -12.72 10.09
N ALA A 276 -18.80 -12.02 9.44
CA ALA A 276 -18.64 -12.06 8.00
C ALA A 276 -17.78 -13.27 7.54
N THR A 277 -17.96 -13.70 6.29
CA THR A 277 -17.05 -14.64 5.61
C THR A 277 -15.85 -13.89 5.08
N CYS A 278 -14.65 -14.30 5.49
CA CYS A 278 -13.43 -13.52 5.25
C CYS A 278 -12.36 -14.39 4.64
N TYR A 279 -11.73 -13.84 3.63
CA TYR A 279 -10.78 -14.54 2.79
C TYR A 279 -9.35 -14.16 3.14
N LYS A 280 -8.48 -15.15 3.01
CA LYS A 280 -7.03 -15.02 3.16
C LYS A 280 -6.40 -14.83 1.79
N ALA A 281 -5.69 -13.71 1.60
CA ALA A 281 -4.95 -13.40 0.38
C ALA A 281 -3.57 -12.80 0.71
N GLY A 282 -2.84 -12.38 -0.32
CA GLY A 282 -1.59 -11.63 -0.20
C GLY A 282 -1.78 -10.25 0.44
N ASP A 283 -2.93 -9.63 0.23
CA ASP A 283 -3.34 -8.39 0.89
C ASP A 283 -4.64 -8.58 1.70
N ILE A 284 -4.67 -8.05 2.92
CA ILE A 284 -5.80 -8.19 3.85
C ILE A 284 -7.06 -7.42 3.40
N ARG A 285 -6.87 -6.35 2.61
CA ARG A 285 -7.94 -5.48 2.12
C ARG A 285 -8.75 -6.12 0.99
N VAL A 286 -8.44 -7.37 0.60
CA VAL A 286 -9.28 -8.20 -0.28
C VAL A 286 -10.73 -8.27 0.18
N ASN A 287 -10.98 -8.15 1.49
CA ASN A 287 -12.29 -8.22 2.14
C ASN A 287 -12.99 -6.85 2.27
N ALA A 288 -12.42 -5.77 1.71
CA ALA A 288 -12.98 -4.43 1.84
C ALA A 288 -14.34 -4.29 1.13
N GLN A 289 -14.49 -4.95 -0.04
CA GLN A 289 -15.71 -4.92 -0.85
C GLN A 289 -15.89 -6.27 -1.57
N PRO A 290 -17.12 -6.81 -1.71
CA PRO A 290 -17.36 -8.11 -2.34
C PRO A 290 -16.85 -8.24 -3.78
N HIS A 291 -16.93 -7.18 -4.58
CA HIS A 291 -16.47 -7.17 -5.97
C HIS A 291 -14.93 -7.22 -6.06
N LEU A 292 -14.24 -6.57 -5.14
CA LEU A 292 -12.79 -6.70 -5.03
C LEU A 292 -12.41 -8.14 -4.61
N THR A 293 -13.16 -8.73 -3.68
CA THR A 293 -12.99 -10.14 -3.32
C THR A 293 -13.19 -11.07 -4.53
N ALA A 294 -14.18 -10.78 -5.39
CA ALA A 294 -14.41 -11.52 -6.62
C ALA A 294 -13.24 -11.37 -7.61
N MET A 295 -12.69 -10.15 -7.77
CA MET A 295 -11.49 -9.90 -8.58
C MET A 295 -10.29 -10.73 -8.10
N HIS A 296 -10.02 -10.74 -6.79
CA HIS A 296 -8.95 -11.59 -6.23
C HIS A 296 -9.22 -13.09 -6.45
N THR A 297 -10.46 -13.54 -6.25
CA THR A 297 -10.85 -14.94 -6.46
C THR A 297 -10.62 -15.35 -7.92
N LEU A 298 -10.97 -14.49 -8.88
CA LEU A 298 -10.72 -14.73 -10.30
C LEU A 298 -9.24 -14.99 -10.59
N TRP A 299 -8.35 -14.15 -10.05
CA TRP A 299 -6.91 -14.31 -10.26
C TRP A 299 -6.29 -15.51 -9.54
N VAL A 300 -6.84 -15.90 -8.38
CA VAL A 300 -6.43 -17.16 -7.71
C VAL A 300 -6.85 -18.37 -8.54
N ARG A 301 -8.06 -18.36 -9.13
CA ARG A 301 -8.50 -19.40 -10.07
C ARG A 301 -7.62 -19.44 -11.31
N GLU A 302 -7.27 -18.29 -11.86
CA GLU A 302 -6.42 -18.20 -13.05
C GLU A 302 -5.02 -18.76 -12.79
N HIS A 303 -4.42 -18.43 -11.64
CA HIS A 303 -3.17 -19.06 -11.21
C HIS A 303 -3.30 -20.59 -11.17
N ASN A 304 -4.32 -21.12 -10.50
CA ASN A 304 -4.51 -22.56 -10.37
C ASN A 304 -4.78 -23.23 -11.74
N ARG A 305 -5.48 -22.56 -12.65
CA ARG A 305 -5.71 -23.02 -14.02
C ARG A 305 -4.39 -23.14 -14.78
N ILE A 306 -3.54 -22.11 -14.75
CA ILE A 306 -2.23 -22.10 -15.41
C ILE A 306 -1.31 -23.17 -14.78
N ALA A 307 -1.23 -23.23 -13.45
CA ALA A 307 -0.41 -24.22 -12.74
C ALA A 307 -0.79 -25.66 -13.10
N SER A 308 -2.10 -25.96 -13.18
CA SER A 308 -2.59 -27.27 -13.61
C SER A 308 -2.13 -27.63 -15.03
N GLN A 309 -2.18 -26.69 -15.98
CA GLN A 309 -1.73 -26.91 -17.35
C GLN A 309 -0.21 -27.08 -17.43
N LEU A 310 0.56 -26.24 -16.74
CA LEU A 310 2.03 -26.37 -16.69
C LEU A 310 2.47 -27.69 -16.08
N ALA A 311 1.78 -28.17 -15.04
CA ALA A 311 2.04 -29.46 -14.44
C ALA A 311 1.71 -30.66 -15.36
N LEU A 312 0.78 -30.49 -16.31
CA LEU A 312 0.48 -31.53 -17.32
C LEU A 312 1.52 -31.55 -18.44
N ILE A 313 1.92 -30.37 -18.92
CA ILE A 313 2.89 -30.22 -20.02
C ILE A 313 4.32 -30.53 -19.54
N ASN A 314 4.64 -30.23 -18.28
CA ASN A 314 5.96 -30.45 -17.68
C ASN A 314 5.88 -31.39 -16.47
N PRO A 315 5.65 -32.71 -16.66
CA PRO A 315 5.57 -33.66 -15.54
C PRO A 315 6.85 -33.77 -14.70
N HIS A 316 7.97 -33.31 -15.23
CA HIS A 316 9.28 -33.32 -14.59
C HIS A 316 9.55 -32.09 -13.69
N TRP A 317 8.67 -31.08 -13.71
CA TRP A 317 8.81 -29.91 -12.82
C TRP A 317 8.28 -30.21 -11.43
N ASP A 318 9.01 -29.75 -10.41
CA ASP A 318 8.57 -29.79 -9.03
C ASP A 318 7.53 -28.70 -8.70
N ASP A 319 6.98 -28.75 -7.50
CA ASP A 319 5.98 -27.78 -7.02
C ASP A 319 6.49 -26.33 -7.09
N GLU A 320 7.76 -26.11 -6.74
CA GLU A 320 8.36 -24.77 -6.70
C GLU A 320 8.50 -24.18 -8.09
N LYS A 321 9.04 -24.95 -9.05
CA LYS A 321 9.20 -24.52 -10.43
C LYS A 321 7.85 -24.19 -11.06
N ILE A 322 6.83 -25.05 -10.86
CA ILE A 322 5.47 -24.77 -11.37
C ILE A 322 4.90 -23.50 -10.74
N PHE A 323 5.01 -23.34 -9.41
CA PHE A 323 4.52 -22.16 -8.72
C PHE A 323 5.16 -20.87 -9.24
N GLN A 324 6.49 -20.84 -9.36
CA GLN A 324 7.20 -19.63 -9.78
C GLN A 324 6.96 -19.27 -11.24
N GLU A 325 6.92 -20.25 -12.15
CA GLU A 325 6.58 -20.00 -13.56
C GLU A 325 5.12 -19.54 -13.70
N THR A 326 4.20 -20.15 -12.96
CA THR A 326 2.80 -19.72 -12.91
C THR A 326 2.69 -18.28 -12.40
N ARG A 327 3.33 -17.97 -11.27
CA ARG A 327 3.37 -16.61 -10.70
C ARG A 327 3.93 -15.61 -11.71
N LYS A 328 5.02 -15.95 -12.39
CA LYS A 328 5.65 -15.11 -13.43
C LYS A 328 4.68 -14.80 -14.58
N ILE A 329 3.94 -15.79 -15.07
CA ILE A 329 2.92 -15.62 -16.12
C ILE A 329 1.78 -14.74 -15.61
N THR A 330 1.24 -15.02 -14.41
CA THR A 330 0.14 -14.22 -13.84
C THR A 330 0.54 -12.75 -13.67
N ILE A 331 1.76 -12.48 -13.18
CA ILE A 331 2.29 -11.12 -13.08
C ILE A 331 2.34 -10.44 -14.45
N ALA A 332 2.85 -11.15 -15.47
CA ALA A 332 2.91 -10.62 -16.82
C ALA A 332 1.50 -10.31 -17.37
N SER A 333 0.50 -11.15 -17.10
CA SER A 333 -0.90 -10.89 -17.50
C SER A 333 -1.46 -9.63 -16.83
N ILE A 334 -1.22 -9.45 -15.53
CA ILE A 334 -1.68 -8.25 -14.80
C ILE A 334 -0.98 -6.99 -15.33
N GLN A 335 0.33 -7.04 -15.55
CA GLN A 335 1.09 -5.95 -16.16
C GLN A 335 0.56 -5.64 -17.56
N HIS A 336 0.29 -6.66 -18.38
CA HIS A 336 -0.24 -6.50 -19.73
C HIS A 336 -1.59 -5.78 -19.72
N ILE A 337 -2.57 -6.25 -18.96
CA ILE A 337 -3.89 -5.61 -18.85
C ILE A 337 -3.74 -4.17 -18.33
N THR A 338 -2.87 -3.95 -17.34
CA THR A 338 -2.66 -2.63 -16.76
C THR A 338 -2.13 -1.62 -17.78
N TYR A 339 -1.09 -1.98 -18.54
CA TYR A 339 -0.46 -1.07 -19.51
C TYR A 339 -1.19 -0.99 -20.85
N ASN A 340 -1.75 -2.10 -21.33
CA ASN A 340 -2.38 -2.16 -22.65
C ASN A 340 -3.86 -1.70 -22.65
N GLU A 341 -4.59 -1.93 -21.57
CA GLU A 341 -6.04 -1.72 -21.52
C GLU A 341 -6.43 -0.64 -20.51
N TRP A 342 -6.00 -0.78 -19.27
CA TRP A 342 -6.43 0.12 -18.19
C TRP A 342 -5.81 1.51 -18.28
N LEU A 343 -4.49 1.64 -18.46
CA LEU A 343 -3.83 2.95 -18.57
C LEU A 343 -4.36 3.77 -19.76
N PRO A 344 -4.55 3.22 -20.98
CA PRO A 344 -5.10 3.98 -22.09
C PRO A 344 -6.58 4.34 -21.91
N ALA A 345 -7.37 3.50 -21.24
CA ALA A 345 -8.77 3.82 -20.91
C ALA A 345 -8.86 4.93 -19.85
N LEU A 346 -7.89 4.98 -18.94
CA LEU A 346 -7.78 5.97 -17.87
C LEU A 346 -7.23 7.32 -18.32
N LEU A 347 -6.04 7.31 -18.92
CA LEU A 347 -5.27 8.51 -19.24
C LEU A 347 -5.51 8.99 -20.68
N GLY A 348 -6.14 8.15 -21.51
CA GLY A 348 -6.30 8.37 -22.93
C GLY A 348 -5.07 7.93 -23.74
N LYS A 349 -5.33 7.32 -24.91
CA LYS A 349 -4.30 6.79 -25.82
C LYS A 349 -3.22 7.80 -26.19
N LYS A 350 -3.58 9.08 -26.36
CA LYS A 350 -2.62 10.14 -26.69
C LYS A 350 -1.61 10.37 -25.56
N PHE A 351 -2.07 10.34 -24.31
CA PHE A 351 -1.20 10.52 -23.15
C PHE A 351 -0.29 9.32 -22.95
N THR A 352 -0.84 8.10 -23.05
CA THR A 352 -0.03 6.87 -22.89
C THR A 352 1.06 6.77 -23.94
N LYS A 353 0.73 7.07 -25.20
CA LYS A 353 1.71 7.10 -26.30
C LYS A 353 2.78 8.18 -26.11
N LYS A 354 2.39 9.40 -25.72
CA LYS A 354 3.33 10.52 -25.51
C LYS A 354 4.34 10.25 -24.39
N ASN A 355 3.99 9.42 -23.42
CA ASN A 355 4.82 9.10 -22.26
C ASN A 355 5.44 7.69 -22.35
N ASP A 356 5.47 7.08 -23.54
CA ASP A 356 6.06 5.77 -23.80
C ASP A 356 5.55 4.66 -22.86
N LEU A 357 4.25 4.67 -22.56
CA LEU A 357 3.57 3.69 -21.70
C LEU A 357 2.92 2.54 -22.49
N GLU A 358 3.05 2.52 -23.81
CA GLU A 358 2.47 1.47 -24.66
C GLU A 358 3.38 0.23 -24.69
N LEU A 359 2.76 -0.95 -24.76
CA LEU A 359 3.50 -2.21 -24.89
C LEU A 359 3.98 -2.40 -26.34
N LEU A 360 5.12 -3.09 -26.47
CA LEU A 360 5.56 -3.60 -27.77
C LEU A 360 4.60 -4.69 -28.26
N LEU A 361 4.26 -4.68 -29.54
CA LEU A 361 3.39 -5.69 -30.15
C LEU A 361 4.04 -7.09 -30.14
N LYS A 362 5.38 -7.15 -30.19
CA LYS A 362 6.18 -8.38 -30.22
C LYS A 362 7.54 -8.15 -29.57
N GLY A 363 8.14 -9.24 -29.07
CA GLY A 363 9.51 -9.24 -28.54
C GLY A 363 9.62 -8.75 -27.10
N TYR A 364 10.85 -8.50 -26.67
CA TYR A 364 11.19 -8.01 -25.34
C TYR A 364 11.45 -6.50 -25.38
N SER A 365 11.11 -5.83 -24.28
CA SER A 365 11.48 -4.43 -24.07
C SER A 365 12.89 -4.33 -23.47
N ASN A 366 13.68 -3.38 -23.98
CA ASN A 366 14.96 -2.98 -23.40
C ASN A 366 14.83 -1.73 -22.49
N SER A 367 13.61 -1.36 -22.09
CA SER A 367 13.33 -0.14 -21.32
C SER A 367 13.76 -0.21 -19.84
N TYR A 368 14.36 -1.31 -19.39
CA TYR A 368 14.86 -1.40 -18.01
C TYR A 368 16.05 -0.46 -17.81
N ASP A 369 15.87 0.54 -16.95
CA ASP A 369 16.93 1.46 -16.52
C ASP A 369 17.20 1.29 -15.02
N LYS A 370 18.40 0.80 -14.69
CA LYS A 370 18.88 0.58 -13.32
C LYS A 370 19.05 1.86 -12.48
N THR A 371 18.94 3.04 -13.09
CA THR A 371 19.07 4.33 -12.40
C THR A 371 17.73 4.90 -11.93
N ILE A 372 16.61 4.35 -12.41
CA ILE A 372 15.27 4.81 -12.05
C ILE A 372 14.85 4.20 -10.70
N ASP A 373 14.45 5.07 -9.76
CA ASP A 373 13.85 4.67 -8.50
C ASP A 373 12.39 4.19 -8.71
N PRO A 374 12.10 2.89 -8.55
CA PRO A 374 10.78 2.32 -8.79
C PRO A 374 9.81 2.58 -7.63
N SER A 375 10.26 3.22 -6.54
CA SER A 375 9.43 3.44 -5.37
C SER A 375 8.16 4.20 -5.74
N VAL A 376 7.00 3.65 -5.39
CA VAL A 376 5.71 4.34 -5.43
C VAL A 376 5.77 5.66 -4.68
N SER A 377 5.21 6.71 -5.27
CA SER A 377 5.18 8.03 -4.65
C SER A 377 4.11 8.12 -3.57
N ASN A 378 4.36 8.96 -2.57
CA ASN A 378 3.41 9.26 -1.51
C ASN A 378 2.11 9.86 -2.07
N SER A 379 2.23 10.68 -3.13
CA SER A 379 1.08 11.27 -3.84
C SER A 379 0.22 10.21 -4.53
N PHE A 380 0.83 9.20 -5.17
CA PHE A 380 0.09 8.09 -5.78
C PHE A 380 -0.69 7.31 -4.72
N ALA A 381 -0.02 6.90 -3.63
CA ALA A 381 -0.64 6.13 -2.55
C ALA A 381 -1.83 6.87 -1.88
N THR A 382 -1.84 8.20 -1.92
CA THR A 382 -2.92 9.03 -1.35
C THR A 382 -4.04 9.29 -2.37
N ALA A 383 -3.73 9.35 -3.67
CA ALA A 383 -4.68 9.69 -4.72
C ALA A 383 -5.48 8.49 -5.25
N ILE A 384 -4.93 7.28 -5.19
CA ILE A 384 -5.49 6.10 -5.84
C ILE A 384 -6.91 5.75 -5.36
N LEU A 385 -7.14 5.79 -4.03
CA LEU A 385 -8.42 5.41 -3.45
C LEU A 385 -9.50 6.48 -3.67
N PRO A 386 -9.27 7.78 -3.41
CA PRO A 386 -10.24 8.81 -3.79
C PRO A 386 -10.60 8.79 -5.27
N PHE A 387 -9.60 8.58 -6.14
CA PHE A 387 -9.82 8.45 -7.58
C PHE A 387 -10.72 7.26 -7.90
N ALA A 388 -10.44 6.08 -7.34
CA ALA A 388 -11.28 4.90 -7.51
C ALA A 388 -12.72 5.11 -6.97
N ASN A 389 -12.84 5.74 -5.80
CA ASN A 389 -14.12 5.99 -5.16
C ASN A 389 -15.02 6.91 -5.98
N SER A 390 -14.44 7.84 -6.74
CA SER A 390 -15.19 8.72 -7.67
C SER A 390 -15.82 7.98 -8.86
N MET A 391 -15.44 6.71 -9.10
CA MET A 391 -15.98 5.88 -10.18
C MET A 391 -17.02 4.86 -9.70
N PHE A 392 -17.33 4.80 -8.40
CA PHE A 392 -18.33 3.89 -7.90
C PHE A 392 -19.75 4.45 -8.04
N ASN A 393 -20.68 3.55 -8.35
CA ASN A 393 -22.10 3.84 -8.27
C ASN A 393 -22.62 3.51 -6.87
N GLU A 394 -23.70 4.16 -6.45
CA GLU A 394 -24.34 3.96 -5.14
C GLU A 394 -24.94 2.55 -4.99
N THR A 395 -25.33 1.93 -6.11
CA THR A 395 -26.00 0.63 -6.12
C THR A 395 -25.10 -0.47 -6.68
N LEU A 396 -25.02 -1.58 -5.95
CA LEU A 396 -24.41 -2.81 -6.40
C LEU A 396 -25.52 -3.79 -6.78
N LYS A 397 -25.52 -4.23 -8.04
CA LYS A 397 -26.45 -5.26 -8.52
C LYS A 397 -25.71 -6.59 -8.62
N PHE A 398 -26.14 -7.56 -7.83
CA PHE A 398 -25.77 -8.97 -8.01
C PHE A 398 -26.79 -9.53 -9.00
N VAL A 399 -26.32 -9.94 -10.18
CA VAL A 399 -27.15 -10.56 -11.23
C VAL A 399 -27.06 -12.06 -11.08
#